data_AF-A0A7W8PHK5-F1
#
_entry.id   AF-A0A7W8PHK5-F1
#
_cell.length_a   1.000
_cell.length_b   1.000
_cell.length_c   1.000
_cell.angle_alpha   90.00
_cell.angle_beta   90.00
_cell.angle_gamma   90.00
#
_symmetry.space_group_name_H-M   'P 1'
#
loop_
_entity.id
_entity.type
_entity.pdbx_description
1 polymer ?
#
loop_
_entity_poly.entity_id
_entity_poly.type
_entity_poly.pdbx_seq_one_letter_code
_entity_poly.pdbx_strand_id
1 'polypeptide(L)'
;MENWKQPQRWNARHAEFFAHHGRRQRVFCASLADVFDNAVDPAWRADLFELIAGTPNLDWLLLTKRIGNAGEMIVDALLQRKGLKSHAPWPWPNVWLGATIVNQEEADRDIPKLFAVPASVRFLSMEPLLGPVDLAQAGALWSDMNNNIIYAPARNLRGIDWLIAGGESGPDARPMHPEWARSLRDQCAAAGVPFLFKQWGEWLPVETDEDSYATADDGSKRELDGRFRMTELGEQRFFRTGKKTAGRLLDGRTHDEFPEAR
;
A
#
# COMPACT_ATOMS: atom_id res chain seq x y z
N MET A 1 8.48 23.70 6.63
CA MET A 1 7.29 24.58 6.43
C MET A 1 6.77 24.58 5.00
N GLU A 2 7.61 24.43 3.96
CA GLU A 2 7.18 24.51 2.55
C GLU A 2 6.22 23.40 2.09
N ASN A 3 6.33 22.19 2.65
CA ASN A 3 5.52 21.02 2.25
C ASN A 3 4.02 21.14 2.60
N TRP A 4 3.64 21.87 3.66
CA TRP A 4 2.24 22.00 4.09
C TRP A 4 1.39 22.89 3.16
N LYS A 5 2.03 23.72 2.32
CA LYS A 5 1.34 24.58 1.33
C LYS A 5 1.13 23.89 -0.02
N GLN A 6 1.86 22.80 -0.31
CA GLN A 6 1.77 22.13 -1.61
C GLN A 6 0.38 21.52 -1.87
N PRO A 7 -0.26 20.83 -0.90
CA PRO A 7 -1.60 20.28 -1.12
C PRO A 7 -2.64 21.36 -1.44
N GLN A 8 -2.56 22.54 -0.82
CA GLN A 8 -3.45 23.65 -1.15
C GLN A 8 -3.28 24.11 -2.61
N ARG A 9 -2.04 24.20 -3.10
CA ARG A 9 -1.75 24.53 -4.50
C ARG A 9 -2.25 23.46 -5.46
N TRP A 10 -2.02 22.19 -5.16
CA TRP A 10 -2.52 21.07 -5.96
C TRP A 10 -4.05 21.04 -6.01
N ASN A 11 -4.70 21.25 -4.87
CA ASN A 11 -6.15 21.32 -4.78
C ASN A 11 -6.72 22.50 -5.59
N ALA A 12 -6.06 23.66 -5.58
CA ALA A 12 -6.46 24.80 -6.40
C ALA A 12 -6.36 24.52 -7.91
N ARG A 13 -5.37 23.71 -8.32
CA ARG A 13 -5.12 23.30 -9.72
C ARG A 13 -5.74 21.96 -10.09
N HIS A 14 -6.67 21.43 -9.29
CA HIS A 14 -7.23 20.09 -9.50
C HIS A 14 -7.86 19.90 -10.88
N ALA A 15 -8.51 20.93 -11.44
CA ALA A 15 -9.14 20.85 -12.75
C ALA A 15 -8.12 20.62 -13.88
N GLU A 16 -6.98 21.31 -13.83
CA GLU A 16 -5.86 21.10 -14.76
C GLU A 16 -5.32 19.67 -14.64
N PHE A 17 -5.07 19.22 -13.40
CA PHE A 17 -4.59 17.86 -13.15
C PHE A 17 -5.58 16.82 -13.67
N PHE A 18 -6.87 16.99 -13.39
CA PHE A 18 -7.91 16.07 -13.83
C PHE A 18 -8.03 16.02 -15.35
N ALA A 19 -7.96 17.17 -16.04
CA ALA A 19 -7.99 17.23 -17.50
C ALA A 19 -6.84 16.44 -18.16
N HIS A 20 -5.66 16.43 -17.53
CA HIS A 20 -4.49 15.70 -18.04
C HIS A 20 -4.44 14.22 -17.65
N HIS A 21 -4.97 13.87 -16.48
CA HIS A 21 -4.77 12.54 -15.89
C HIS A 21 -6.05 11.71 -15.71
N GLY A 22 -7.23 12.30 -15.88
CA GLY A 22 -8.53 11.62 -15.71
C GLY A 22 -8.85 11.19 -14.27
N ARG A 23 -8.12 11.70 -13.27
CA ARG A 23 -8.28 11.36 -11.85
C ARG A 23 -7.87 12.51 -10.94
N ARG A 24 -8.26 12.47 -9.66
CA ARG A 24 -7.72 13.38 -8.64
C ARG A 24 -6.23 13.09 -8.39
N GLN A 25 -5.52 14.12 -7.95
CA GLN A 25 -4.12 13.98 -7.54
C GLN A 25 -4.06 13.26 -6.19
N ARG A 26 -3.24 12.20 -6.12
CA ARG A 26 -3.04 11.41 -4.91
C ARG A 26 -1.92 12.01 -4.07
N VAL A 27 -2.13 12.12 -2.77
CA VAL A 27 -1.14 12.60 -1.79
C VAL A 27 -0.86 11.47 -0.82
N PHE A 28 0.34 10.90 -0.90
CA PHE A 28 0.81 9.96 0.11
C PHE A 28 1.26 10.73 1.33
N CYS A 29 0.44 10.70 2.39
CA CYS A 29 0.69 11.50 3.57
C CYS A 29 1.84 10.93 4.39
N ALA A 30 2.67 11.81 4.96
CA ALA A 30 3.71 11.43 5.90
C ALA A 30 4.62 10.29 5.38
N SER A 31 5.17 10.42 4.16
CA SER A 31 5.96 9.36 3.51
C SER A 31 7.18 8.84 4.29
N LEU A 32 7.58 9.52 5.37
CA LEU A 32 8.67 9.14 6.29
C LEU A 32 8.22 9.11 7.76
N ALA A 33 6.91 9.16 8.02
CA ALA A 33 6.34 9.20 9.36
C ALA A 33 5.04 8.39 9.43
N ASP A 34 4.47 8.26 10.62
CA ASP A 34 3.21 7.55 10.85
C ASP A 34 2.25 8.49 11.57
N VAL A 35 1.13 8.84 10.91
CA VAL A 35 0.14 9.81 11.41
C VAL A 35 -0.50 9.33 12.72
N PHE A 36 -0.53 8.02 12.94
CA PHE A 36 -1.15 7.39 14.11
C PHE A 36 -0.11 6.85 15.11
N ASP A 37 1.11 7.38 15.06
CA ASP A 37 2.12 7.15 16.10
C ASP A 37 1.76 7.89 17.40
N ASN A 38 1.90 7.20 18.54
CA ASN A 38 1.65 7.75 19.87
C ASN A 38 2.65 8.84 20.26
N ALA A 39 3.85 8.84 19.66
CA ALA A 39 4.88 9.84 19.92
C ALA A 39 4.63 11.17 19.20
N VAL A 40 3.65 11.25 18.30
CA VAL A 40 3.32 12.46 17.55
C VAL A 40 2.37 13.34 18.36
N ASP A 41 2.69 14.63 18.46
CA ASP A 41 1.83 15.63 19.11
C ASP A 41 0.42 15.63 18.46
N PRO A 42 -0.65 15.41 19.23
CA PRO A 42 -2.03 15.43 18.73
C PRO A 42 -2.38 16.71 17.96
N ALA A 43 -1.80 17.85 18.31
CA ALA A 43 -2.04 19.11 17.60
C ALA A 43 -1.63 19.05 16.12
N TRP A 44 -0.52 18.34 15.80
CA TRP A 44 -0.08 18.18 14.41
C TRP A 44 -1.05 17.31 13.60
N ARG A 45 -1.67 16.32 14.26
CA ARG A 45 -2.72 15.50 13.63
C ARG A 45 -3.96 16.33 13.37
N ALA A 46 -4.37 17.19 14.30
CA ALA A 46 -5.49 18.11 14.10
C ALA A 46 -5.21 19.08 12.93
N ASP A 47 -4.00 19.65 12.84
CA ASP A 47 -3.60 20.52 11.73
C ASP A 47 -3.59 19.78 10.37
N LEU A 48 -3.14 18.52 10.36
CA LEU A 48 -3.19 17.66 9.16
C LEU A 48 -4.64 17.41 8.72
N PHE A 49 -5.52 17.05 9.65
CA PHE A 49 -6.93 16.78 9.33
C PHE A 49 -7.66 18.04 8.86
N GLU A 50 -7.29 19.22 9.36
CA GLU A 50 -7.77 20.49 8.83
C GLU A 50 -7.29 20.74 7.39
N LEU A 51 -6.04 20.42 7.08
CA LEU A 51 -5.51 20.52 5.71
C LEU A 51 -6.23 19.56 4.75
N ILE A 52 -6.46 18.32 5.18
CA ILE A 52 -7.19 17.30 4.40
C ILE A 52 -8.62 17.79 4.13
N ALA A 53 -9.32 18.28 5.15
CA ALA A 53 -10.67 18.83 5.02
C ALA A 53 -10.72 20.01 4.03
N GLY A 54 -9.69 20.87 4.04
CA GLY A 54 -9.56 22.01 3.13
C GLY A 54 -9.11 21.65 1.71
N THR A 55 -8.82 20.38 1.41
CA THR A 55 -8.34 19.92 0.10
C THR A 55 -9.16 18.75 -0.47
N PRO A 56 -10.49 18.94 -0.66
CA PRO A 56 -11.41 17.87 -1.05
C PRO A 56 -11.18 17.31 -2.47
N ASN A 57 -10.43 18.02 -3.33
CA ASN A 57 -10.13 17.61 -4.69
C ASN A 57 -8.85 16.75 -4.80
N LEU A 58 -8.29 16.31 -3.67
CA LEU A 58 -7.13 15.42 -3.60
C LEU A 58 -7.52 14.08 -2.97
N ASP A 59 -6.94 12.98 -3.44
CA ASP A 59 -7.04 11.67 -2.78
C ASP A 59 -5.90 11.53 -1.76
N TRP A 60 -6.20 11.60 -0.47
CA TRP A 60 -5.22 11.45 0.61
C TRP A 60 -5.07 9.99 1.01
N LEU A 61 -3.86 9.45 0.85
CA LEU A 61 -3.51 8.10 1.29
C LEU A 61 -2.87 8.19 2.68
N LEU A 62 -3.60 7.74 3.70
CA LEU A 62 -3.13 7.62 5.07
C LEU A 62 -2.74 6.16 5.34
N LEU A 63 -1.44 5.88 5.38
CA LEU A 63 -0.91 4.55 5.69
C LEU A 63 -0.33 4.52 7.11
N THR A 64 -0.54 3.43 7.84
CA THR A 64 0.01 3.26 9.18
C THR A 64 0.38 1.81 9.49
N LYS A 65 1.39 1.62 10.35
CA LYS A 65 1.71 0.34 10.98
C LYS A 65 0.99 0.14 12.32
N ARG A 66 0.15 1.09 12.74
CA ARG A 66 -0.55 1.12 14.03
C ARG A 66 -2.04 1.36 13.84
N ILE A 67 -2.65 0.59 12.94
CA ILE A 67 -4.06 0.78 12.58
C ILE A 67 -5.01 0.70 13.79
N GLY A 68 -4.63 0.01 14.87
CA GLY A 68 -5.38 -0.02 16.13
C GLY A 68 -5.54 1.35 16.80
N ASN A 69 -4.64 2.30 16.57
CA ASN A 69 -4.73 3.66 17.11
C ASN A 69 -5.63 4.57 16.27
N ALA A 70 -5.85 4.24 14.98
CA ALA A 70 -6.37 5.18 14.01
C ALA A 70 -7.78 5.67 14.36
N GLY A 71 -8.66 4.79 14.84
CA GLY A 71 -10.05 5.15 15.16
C GLY A 71 -10.16 6.27 16.19
N GLU A 72 -9.58 6.09 17.37
CA GLU A 72 -9.57 7.09 18.45
C GLU A 72 -8.85 8.36 18.02
N MET A 73 -7.68 8.22 17.38
CA MET A 73 -6.88 9.36 16.95
C MET A 73 -7.55 10.19 15.84
N ILE A 74 -8.36 9.58 14.98
CA ILE A 74 -9.20 10.29 14.00
C ILE A 74 -10.27 11.09 14.74
N VAL A 75 -10.98 10.49 15.70
CA VAL A 75 -12.01 11.18 16.49
C VAL A 75 -11.43 12.38 17.21
N ASP A 76 -10.30 12.20 17.90
CA ASP A 76 -9.61 13.28 18.61
C ASP A 76 -9.19 14.41 17.66
N ALA A 77 -8.60 14.07 16.51
CA ALA A 77 -8.19 15.06 15.52
C ALA A 77 -9.38 15.85 14.97
N LEU A 78 -10.52 15.19 14.75
CA LEU A 78 -11.75 15.85 14.30
C LEU A 78 -12.35 16.79 15.35
N LEU A 79 -12.28 16.44 16.64
CA LEU A 79 -12.76 17.28 17.75
C LEU A 79 -11.86 18.49 18.01
N GLN A 80 -10.56 18.37 17.77
CA GLN A 80 -9.58 19.42 18.04
C GLN A 80 -9.37 20.39 16.87
N ARG A 81 -10.07 20.21 15.73
CA ARG A 81 -9.90 21.08 14.57
C ARG A 81 -10.34 22.51 14.88
N LYS A 82 -9.48 23.46 14.52
CA LYS A 82 -9.71 24.91 14.73
C LYS A 82 -10.64 25.51 13.66
N GLY A 83 -10.94 24.79 12.58
CA GLY A 83 -11.71 25.28 11.44
C GLY A 83 -12.92 24.40 11.05
N LEU A 84 -14.10 25.04 10.95
CA LEU A 84 -15.36 24.45 10.49
C LEU A 84 -15.53 24.60 8.96
N LYS A 85 -14.48 24.41 8.15
CA LYS A 85 -14.64 24.55 6.69
C LYS A 85 -15.33 23.36 6.03
N SER A 86 -15.22 22.17 6.62
CA SER A 86 -15.99 20.99 6.21
C SER A 86 -16.96 20.58 7.32
N HIS A 87 -18.26 20.62 7.00
CA HIS A 87 -19.35 20.07 7.82
C HIS A 87 -19.56 18.56 7.52
N ALA A 88 -18.79 17.97 6.61
CA ALA A 88 -18.97 16.58 6.24
C ALA A 88 -18.53 15.69 7.41
N PRO A 89 -19.40 14.79 7.91
CA PRO A 89 -18.99 13.80 8.89
C PRO A 89 -17.95 12.86 8.28
N TRP A 90 -17.10 12.30 9.14
CA TRP A 90 -16.22 11.20 8.76
C TRP A 90 -17.06 9.94 8.43
N PRO A 91 -16.65 9.10 7.45
CA PRO A 91 -15.45 9.19 6.63
C PRO A 91 -15.57 10.15 5.43
N TRP A 92 -14.48 10.85 5.11
CA TRP A 92 -14.45 11.73 3.94
C TRP A 92 -14.16 10.95 2.64
N PRO A 93 -14.83 11.28 1.52
CA PRO A 93 -14.67 10.58 0.23
C PRO A 93 -13.28 10.77 -0.41
N ASN A 94 -12.51 11.73 0.09
CA ASN A 94 -11.18 12.07 -0.41
C ASN A 94 -10.06 11.50 0.49
N VAL A 95 -10.39 10.61 1.44
CA VAL A 95 -9.41 9.95 2.32
C VAL A 95 -9.47 8.44 2.16
N TRP A 96 -8.30 7.87 1.85
CA TRP A 96 -8.04 6.44 1.73
C TRP A 96 -7.22 6.02 2.94
N LEU A 97 -7.73 5.06 3.71
CA LEU A 97 -7.08 4.58 4.92
C LEU A 97 -6.45 3.22 4.66
N GLY A 98 -5.19 3.04 5.03
CA GLY A 98 -4.51 1.77 4.84
C GLY A 98 -3.67 1.33 6.02
N ALA A 99 -3.44 0.02 6.06
CA ALA A 99 -2.58 -0.63 7.04
C ALA A 99 -1.35 -1.23 6.35
N THR A 100 -0.18 -1.06 6.98
CA THR A 100 1.03 -1.81 6.64
C THR A 100 0.91 -3.20 7.25
N ILE A 101 1.09 -4.24 6.42
CA ILE A 101 0.99 -5.64 6.81
C ILE A 101 2.16 -6.39 6.19
N VAL A 102 3.02 -7.03 6.98
CA VAL A 102 4.23 -7.67 6.41
C VAL A 102 4.14 -9.19 6.33
N ASN A 103 3.18 -9.83 7.02
CA ASN A 103 3.01 -11.29 7.05
C ASN A 103 1.59 -11.67 7.52
N GLN A 104 1.28 -12.97 7.58
CA GLN A 104 -0.03 -13.48 8.00
C GLN A 104 -0.40 -13.08 9.45
N GLU A 105 0.55 -13.11 10.37
CA GLU A 105 0.29 -12.75 11.78
C GLU A 105 -0.22 -11.31 11.89
N GLU A 106 0.42 -10.37 11.18
CA GLU A 106 -0.07 -9.00 11.11
C GLU A 106 -1.39 -8.89 10.36
N ALA A 107 -1.59 -9.66 9.29
CA ALA A 107 -2.84 -9.68 8.54
C ALA A 107 -4.02 -10.04 9.45
N ASP A 108 -3.91 -11.16 10.17
CA ASP A 108 -4.92 -11.65 11.12
C ASP A 108 -5.17 -10.65 12.26
N ARG A 109 -4.11 -9.98 12.71
CA ARG A 109 -4.17 -9.00 13.81
C ARG A 109 -4.81 -7.67 13.40
N ASP A 110 -4.48 -7.14 12.23
CA ASP A 110 -4.67 -5.73 11.91
C ASP A 110 -5.71 -5.45 10.83
N ILE A 111 -6.02 -6.41 9.95
CA ILE A 111 -7.12 -6.25 8.97
C ILE A 111 -8.48 -6.08 9.68
N PRO A 112 -8.81 -6.84 10.74
CA PRO A 112 -10.04 -6.59 11.50
C PRO A 112 -10.12 -5.18 12.08
N LYS A 113 -8.99 -4.63 12.54
CA LYS A 113 -8.89 -3.27 13.09
C LYS A 113 -9.10 -2.22 12.00
N LEU A 114 -8.54 -2.42 10.80
CA LEU A 114 -8.79 -1.57 9.63
C LEU A 114 -10.29 -1.50 9.30
N PHE A 115 -11.01 -2.63 9.38
CA PHE A 115 -12.45 -2.66 9.15
C PHE A 115 -13.29 -2.06 10.27
N ALA A 116 -12.76 -2.00 11.50
CA ALA A 116 -13.41 -1.30 12.61
C ALA A 116 -13.41 0.23 12.42
N VAL A 117 -12.47 0.77 11.63
CA VAL A 117 -12.41 2.21 11.32
C VAL A 117 -13.27 2.51 10.08
N PRO A 118 -14.22 3.47 10.15
CA PRO A 118 -14.96 3.92 8.98
C PRO A 118 -13.99 4.53 7.96
N ALA A 119 -14.08 4.12 6.68
CA ALA A 119 -13.24 4.62 5.61
C ALA A 119 -13.97 4.50 4.27
N SER A 120 -13.73 5.47 3.38
CA SER A 120 -14.30 5.49 2.02
C SER A 120 -13.56 4.56 1.06
N VAL A 121 -12.25 4.40 1.28
CA VAL A 121 -11.36 3.45 0.60
C VAL A 121 -10.44 2.83 1.65
N ARG A 122 -10.29 1.51 1.60
CA ARG A 122 -9.37 0.73 2.43
C ARG A 122 -8.30 0.09 1.57
N PHE A 123 -7.04 0.18 1.96
CA PHE A 123 -5.96 -0.48 1.23
C PHE A 123 -4.97 -1.16 2.16
N LEU A 124 -4.29 -2.18 1.63
CA LEU A 124 -3.16 -2.83 2.32
C LEU A 124 -1.87 -2.45 1.62
N SER A 125 -0.86 -2.08 2.41
CA SER A 125 0.50 -1.92 1.92
C SER A 125 1.36 -3.04 2.50
N MET A 126 1.57 -4.07 1.71
CA MET A 126 2.45 -5.19 2.02
C MET A 126 3.84 -4.94 1.46
N GLU A 127 4.50 -3.92 2.02
CA GLU A 127 5.85 -3.53 1.65
C GLU A 127 6.61 -3.04 2.91
N PRO A 128 7.64 -3.76 3.38
CA PRO A 128 8.10 -5.03 2.80
C PRO A 128 7.13 -6.19 3.06
N LEU A 129 6.94 -7.08 2.08
CA LEU A 129 6.29 -8.37 2.27
C LEU A 129 7.34 -9.38 2.76
N LEU A 130 7.15 -9.87 3.99
CA LEU A 130 8.10 -10.69 4.74
C LEU A 130 7.61 -12.12 5.00
N GLY A 131 6.42 -12.46 4.51
CA GLY A 131 5.87 -13.81 4.57
C GLY A 131 4.64 -13.94 3.65
N PRO A 132 4.18 -15.18 3.40
CA PRO A 132 2.94 -15.40 2.66
C PRO A 132 1.75 -14.83 3.43
N VAL A 133 0.72 -14.40 2.69
CA VAL A 133 -0.56 -13.95 3.24
C VAL A 133 -1.71 -14.56 2.43
N ASP A 134 -2.65 -15.16 3.13
CA ASP A 134 -3.97 -15.56 2.65
C ASP A 134 -4.99 -14.47 3.03
N LEU A 135 -5.46 -13.74 2.02
CA LEU A 135 -6.40 -12.63 2.15
C LEU A 135 -7.80 -13.10 2.52
N ALA A 136 -8.18 -14.32 2.12
CA ALA A 136 -9.48 -14.89 2.47
C ALA A 136 -9.51 -15.28 3.95
N GLN A 137 -8.45 -15.96 4.42
CA GLN A 137 -8.28 -16.30 5.83
C GLN A 137 -8.27 -15.05 6.72
N ALA A 138 -7.55 -14.01 6.30
CA ALA A 138 -7.48 -12.76 7.05
C ALA A 138 -8.77 -11.92 6.95
N GLY A 139 -9.78 -12.37 6.20
CA GLY A 139 -11.06 -11.68 6.00
C GLY A 139 -10.94 -10.38 5.20
N ALA A 140 -9.89 -10.22 4.40
CA ALA A 140 -9.59 -8.99 3.67
C ALA A 140 -10.45 -8.81 2.41
N LEU A 141 -10.84 -9.92 1.79
CA LEU A 141 -11.60 -9.93 0.53
C LEU A 141 -13.07 -9.60 0.76
N TRP A 142 -13.72 -9.10 -0.30
CA TRP A 142 -15.15 -8.80 -0.25
C TRP A 142 -15.95 -10.08 -0.09
N SER A 143 -16.81 -10.14 0.93
CA SER A 143 -17.66 -11.30 1.19
C SER A 143 -19.11 -10.93 1.47
N ASP A 144 -20.03 -11.84 1.14
CA ASP A 144 -21.44 -11.76 1.51
C ASP A 144 -21.67 -12.17 2.98
N MET A 145 -22.92 -12.10 3.45
CA MET A 145 -23.27 -12.48 4.83
C MET A 145 -23.05 -13.97 5.15
N ASN A 146 -22.79 -14.80 4.14
CA ASN A 146 -22.49 -16.23 4.29
C ASN A 146 -20.99 -16.52 4.12
N ASN A 147 -20.14 -15.48 4.10
CA ASN A 147 -18.69 -15.55 3.87
C ASN A 147 -18.29 -16.06 2.47
N ASN A 148 -19.18 -16.00 1.47
CA ASN A 148 -18.76 -16.27 0.09
C ASN A 148 -17.96 -15.08 -0.43
N ILE A 149 -16.78 -15.33 -1.01
CA ILE A 149 -16.00 -14.29 -1.68
C ILE A 149 -16.77 -13.81 -2.91
N ILE A 150 -16.88 -12.50 -3.07
CA ILE A 150 -17.54 -11.85 -4.19
C ILE A 150 -16.60 -10.84 -4.86
N TYR A 151 -16.94 -10.45 -6.07
CA TYR A 151 -16.14 -9.50 -6.85
C TYR A 151 -16.21 -8.09 -6.25
N ALA A 152 -15.05 -7.46 -6.12
CA ALA A 152 -14.90 -6.10 -5.63
C ALA A 152 -15.14 -5.04 -6.72
N PRO A 153 -15.56 -3.82 -6.35
CA PRO A 153 -16.16 -3.45 -5.08
C PRO A 153 -17.66 -3.76 -5.05
N ALA A 154 -18.18 -4.19 -3.90
CA ALA A 154 -19.60 -4.49 -3.74
C ALA A 154 -20.27 -3.53 -2.74
N ARG A 155 -21.36 -2.88 -3.15
CA ARG A 155 -22.04 -1.91 -2.26
C ARG A 155 -22.51 -2.56 -0.95
N ASN A 156 -22.31 -1.87 0.17
CA ASN A 156 -22.72 -2.28 1.53
C ASN A 156 -22.01 -3.52 2.10
N LEU A 157 -20.96 -4.01 1.45
CA LEU A 157 -20.17 -5.14 1.93
C LEU A 157 -18.80 -4.66 2.41
N ARG A 158 -18.02 -5.56 3.04
CA ARG A 158 -16.71 -5.24 3.61
C ARG A 158 -15.64 -5.94 2.79
N GLY A 159 -14.60 -5.20 2.42
CA GLY A 159 -13.41 -5.72 1.78
C GLY A 159 -12.41 -4.60 1.53
N ILE A 160 -11.19 -4.96 1.18
CA ILE A 160 -10.17 -4.00 0.76
C ILE A 160 -10.41 -3.55 -0.68
N ASP A 161 -10.12 -2.29 -0.96
CA ASP A 161 -10.28 -1.69 -2.28
C ASP A 161 -8.99 -1.77 -3.11
N TRP A 162 -7.84 -2.02 -2.48
CA TRP A 162 -6.54 -2.02 -3.14
C TRP A 162 -5.49 -2.77 -2.33
N LEU A 163 -4.58 -3.46 -3.02
CA LEU A 163 -3.39 -4.06 -2.42
C LEU A 163 -2.12 -3.58 -3.12
N ILE A 164 -1.14 -3.16 -2.31
CA ILE A 164 0.21 -2.85 -2.76
C ILE A 164 1.15 -3.93 -2.20
N ALA A 165 1.97 -4.53 -3.05
CA ALA A 165 3.02 -5.47 -2.64
C ALA A 165 4.41 -4.96 -3.04
N GLY A 166 5.42 -5.21 -2.22
CA GLY A 166 6.81 -4.93 -2.59
C GLY A 166 7.84 -5.43 -1.59
N GLY A 167 9.09 -5.55 -2.06
CA GLY A 167 10.22 -5.99 -1.24
C GLY A 167 10.93 -4.86 -0.50
N GLU A 168 11.78 -5.25 0.46
CA GLU A 168 12.49 -4.34 1.34
C GLU A 168 13.65 -3.62 0.63
N SER A 169 13.83 -2.33 0.93
CA SER A 169 14.96 -1.53 0.42
C SER A 169 15.90 -1.14 1.56
N GLY A 170 17.18 -0.90 1.26
CA GLY A 170 18.16 -0.45 2.26
C GLY A 170 19.26 -1.47 2.61
N PRO A 171 20.20 -1.09 3.50
CA PRO A 171 21.38 -1.90 3.81
C PRO A 171 21.06 -3.29 4.38
N ASP A 172 19.98 -3.40 5.15
CA ASP A 172 19.58 -4.62 5.85
C ASP A 172 18.34 -5.29 5.22
N ALA A 173 18.05 -4.96 3.96
CA ALA A 173 16.89 -5.50 3.25
C ALA A 173 16.90 -7.04 3.24
N ARG A 174 15.74 -7.63 3.49
CA ARG A 174 15.47 -9.07 3.34
C ARG A 174 14.89 -9.38 1.95
N PRO A 175 15.18 -10.57 1.38
CA PRO A 175 14.54 -11.00 0.14
C PRO A 175 13.05 -11.30 0.38
N MET A 176 12.23 -11.02 -0.63
CA MET A 176 10.81 -11.37 -0.68
C MET A 176 10.63 -12.53 -1.65
N HIS A 177 10.04 -13.63 -1.19
CA HIS A 177 9.81 -14.79 -2.07
C HIS A 177 8.84 -14.42 -3.21
N PRO A 178 9.14 -14.76 -4.48
CA PRO A 178 8.29 -14.39 -5.62
C PRO A 178 6.89 -14.97 -5.52
N GLU A 179 6.75 -16.21 -5.04
CA GLU A 179 5.43 -16.85 -4.81
C GLU A 179 4.52 -16.06 -3.87
N TRP A 180 5.04 -15.28 -2.93
CA TRP A 180 4.19 -14.47 -2.04
C TRP A 180 3.52 -13.34 -2.82
N ALA A 181 4.27 -12.64 -3.68
CA ALA A 181 3.73 -11.59 -4.53
C ALA A 181 2.79 -12.15 -5.62
N ARG A 182 3.14 -13.30 -6.22
CA ARG A 182 2.30 -14.00 -7.21
C ARG A 182 0.97 -14.44 -6.60
N SER A 183 1.01 -15.05 -5.41
CA SER A 183 -0.19 -15.47 -4.68
C SER A 183 -1.10 -14.27 -4.37
N LEU A 184 -0.55 -13.15 -3.88
CA LEU A 184 -1.35 -11.94 -3.62
C LEU A 184 -1.98 -11.38 -4.90
N ARG A 185 -1.22 -11.31 -6.00
CA ARG A 185 -1.76 -10.92 -7.31
C ARG A 185 -2.94 -11.79 -7.72
N ASP A 186 -2.79 -13.11 -7.61
CA ASP A 186 -3.81 -14.06 -8.07
C ASP A 186 -5.07 -14.03 -7.19
N GLN A 187 -4.90 -13.90 -5.86
CA GLN A 187 -6.01 -13.68 -4.92
C GLN A 187 -6.75 -12.36 -5.21
N CYS A 188 -6.02 -11.28 -5.48
CA CYS A 188 -6.59 -9.99 -5.90
C CYS A 188 -7.35 -10.10 -7.22
N ALA A 189 -6.77 -10.74 -8.24
CA ALA A 189 -7.40 -10.94 -9.53
C ALA A 189 -8.70 -11.76 -9.42
N ALA A 190 -8.68 -12.85 -8.62
CA ALA A 190 -9.86 -13.67 -8.36
C ALA A 190 -10.99 -12.90 -7.66
N ALA A 191 -10.64 -11.93 -6.81
CA ALA A 191 -11.59 -11.11 -6.07
C ALA A 191 -11.92 -9.76 -6.74
N GLY A 192 -11.33 -9.43 -7.88
CA GLY A 192 -11.51 -8.11 -8.52
C GLY A 192 -10.90 -6.93 -7.77
N VAL A 193 -9.95 -7.18 -6.87
CA VAL A 193 -9.25 -6.13 -6.12
C VAL A 193 -8.06 -5.65 -6.96
N PRO A 194 -7.93 -4.35 -7.26
CA PRO A 194 -6.75 -3.80 -7.91
C PRO A 194 -5.45 -4.18 -7.18
N PHE A 195 -4.45 -4.62 -7.94
CA PHE A 195 -3.14 -5.01 -7.42
C PHE A 195 -2.01 -4.13 -7.98
N LEU A 196 -1.21 -3.54 -7.08
CA LEU A 196 0.02 -2.85 -7.44
C LEU A 196 1.25 -3.62 -6.95
N PHE A 197 2.08 -4.07 -7.87
CA PHE A 197 3.42 -4.55 -7.54
C PHE A 197 4.41 -3.38 -7.66
N LYS A 198 4.88 -2.90 -6.51
CA LYS A 198 5.71 -1.70 -6.50
C LYS A 198 7.13 -1.99 -6.96
N GLN A 199 7.75 -3.03 -6.42
CA GLN A 199 9.13 -3.44 -6.71
C GLN A 199 9.61 -4.65 -5.90
N TRP A 200 10.75 -5.21 -6.30
CA TRP A 200 11.48 -6.26 -5.57
C TRP A 200 12.30 -5.79 -4.37
N GLY A 201 12.63 -4.50 -4.25
CA GLY A 201 13.56 -4.02 -3.23
C GLY A 201 15.01 -4.28 -3.62
N GLU A 202 15.90 -4.62 -2.68
CA GLU A 202 17.33 -4.82 -3.00
C GLU A 202 17.67 -6.16 -3.68
N TRP A 203 16.76 -7.14 -3.59
CA TRP A 203 17.01 -8.53 -3.95
C TRP A 203 16.16 -8.95 -5.14
N LEU A 204 16.83 -9.36 -6.22
CA LEU A 204 16.18 -9.86 -7.44
C LEU A 204 16.10 -11.40 -7.36
N PRO A 205 14.90 -12.01 -7.41
CA PRO A 205 14.79 -13.47 -7.55
C PRO A 205 15.36 -13.92 -8.89
N VAL A 206 16.09 -15.03 -8.86
CA VAL A 206 16.75 -15.61 -10.02
C VAL A 206 16.62 -17.13 -10.04
N GLU A 207 16.44 -17.68 -11.22
CA GLU A 207 16.62 -19.10 -11.52
C GLU A 207 18.05 -19.30 -12.03
N THR A 208 18.76 -20.31 -11.52
CA THR A 208 20.12 -20.62 -11.96
C THR A 208 20.09 -21.78 -12.95
N ASP A 209 20.64 -21.57 -14.14
CA ASP A 209 20.98 -22.67 -15.04
C ASP A 209 22.28 -23.36 -14.54
N GLU A 210 22.58 -24.56 -15.04
CA GLU A 210 23.84 -25.27 -14.72
C GLU A 210 25.10 -24.50 -15.20
N ASP A 211 24.90 -23.56 -16.14
CA ASP A 211 25.92 -22.66 -16.65
C ASP A 211 25.95 -21.30 -15.92
N SER A 212 27.02 -20.53 -16.10
CA SER A 212 27.43 -19.34 -15.34
C SER A 212 26.49 -18.11 -15.36
N TYR A 213 25.19 -18.30 -15.59
CA TYR A 213 24.18 -17.26 -15.71
C TYR A 213 22.94 -17.59 -14.86
N ALA A 214 22.28 -16.55 -14.38
CA ALA A 214 20.97 -16.67 -13.78
C ALA A 214 19.94 -15.88 -14.59
N THR A 215 18.73 -16.41 -14.68
CA THR A 215 17.58 -15.77 -15.31
C THR A 215 16.77 -15.10 -14.22
N ALA A 216 16.67 -13.77 -14.27
CA ALA A 216 15.84 -13.00 -13.35
C ALA A 216 14.35 -13.16 -13.69
N ASP A 217 13.48 -12.80 -12.75
CA ASP A 217 12.02 -12.84 -12.94
C ASP A 217 11.51 -11.97 -14.11
N ASP A 218 12.29 -10.96 -14.52
CA ASP A 218 12.02 -10.17 -15.73
C ASP A 218 12.47 -10.85 -17.05
N GLY A 219 12.99 -12.07 -16.98
CA GLY A 219 13.54 -12.83 -18.10
C GLY A 219 14.96 -12.42 -18.50
N SER A 220 15.59 -11.46 -17.82
CA SER A 220 16.94 -11.02 -18.14
C SER A 220 17.99 -12.03 -17.65
N LYS A 221 18.96 -12.36 -18.51
CA LYS A 221 20.14 -13.15 -18.13
C LYS A 221 21.17 -12.26 -17.44
N ARG A 222 21.70 -12.72 -16.31
CA ARG A 222 22.72 -12.02 -15.50
C ARG A 222 23.92 -12.94 -15.30
N GLU A 223 25.12 -12.46 -15.65
CA GLU A 223 26.37 -13.22 -15.51
C GLU A 223 26.77 -13.36 -14.04
N LEU A 224 27.20 -14.56 -13.66
CA LEU A 224 27.70 -14.89 -12.33
C LEU A 224 29.18 -14.52 -12.22
N ASP A 225 29.52 -13.23 -12.19
CA ASP A 225 30.92 -12.76 -12.11
C ASP A 225 31.49 -12.68 -10.68
N GLY A 226 30.78 -13.23 -9.69
CA GLY A 226 31.17 -13.23 -8.27
C GLY A 226 31.04 -11.86 -7.57
N ARG A 227 30.56 -10.81 -8.25
CA ARG A 227 30.38 -9.49 -7.64
C ARG A 227 29.07 -9.32 -6.89
N PHE A 228 28.08 -10.15 -7.17
CA PHE A 228 26.77 -10.08 -6.53
C PHE A 228 26.76 -10.86 -5.20
N ARG A 229 26.17 -10.26 -4.16
CA ARG A 229 25.84 -11.02 -2.95
C ARG A 229 24.65 -11.93 -3.25
N MET A 230 24.78 -13.20 -2.89
CA MET A 230 23.71 -14.20 -2.98
C MET A 230 23.06 -14.44 -1.62
N THR A 231 21.78 -14.78 -1.65
CA THR A 231 21.08 -15.41 -0.53
C THR A 231 20.03 -16.37 -1.07
N GLU A 232 19.52 -17.23 -0.19
CA GLU A 232 18.44 -18.17 -0.48
C GLU A 232 17.30 -17.99 0.53
N LEU A 233 16.08 -18.30 0.11
CA LEU A 233 14.90 -18.38 0.97
C LEU A 233 14.09 -19.60 0.53
N GLY A 234 14.18 -20.70 1.29
CA GLY A 234 13.77 -22.00 0.79
C GLY A 234 14.68 -22.43 -0.36
N GLU A 235 14.09 -22.87 -1.47
CA GLU A 235 14.82 -23.25 -2.70
C GLU A 235 15.07 -22.05 -3.64
N GLN A 236 14.44 -20.90 -3.37
CA GLN A 236 14.59 -19.72 -4.21
C GLN A 236 15.92 -18.99 -3.92
N ARG A 237 16.64 -18.68 -5.00
CA ARG A 237 17.88 -17.87 -4.98
C ARG A 237 17.63 -16.42 -5.32
N PHE A 238 18.47 -15.54 -4.78
CA PHE A 238 18.39 -14.10 -5.01
C PHE A 238 19.78 -13.47 -5.18
N PHE A 239 19.86 -12.45 -6.04
CA PHE A 239 21.00 -11.55 -6.10
C PHE A 239 20.67 -10.19 -5.52
N ARG A 240 21.60 -9.66 -4.72
CA ARG A 240 21.57 -8.27 -4.29
C ARG A 240 22.06 -7.37 -5.41
N THR A 241 21.14 -6.91 -6.26
CA THR A 241 21.44 -6.09 -7.44
C THR A 241 21.19 -4.60 -7.22
N GLY A 242 20.55 -4.26 -6.11
CA GLY A 242 20.17 -2.89 -5.80
C GLY A 242 18.76 -2.56 -6.27
N LYS A 243 18.04 -1.76 -5.49
CA LYS A 243 16.65 -1.32 -5.76
C LYS A 243 16.32 -1.01 -7.23
N LYS A 244 17.17 -0.18 -7.85
CA LYS A 244 16.95 0.28 -9.23
C LYS A 244 17.06 -0.86 -10.24
N THR A 245 18.00 -1.78 -10.02
CA THR A 245 18.28 -2.89 -10.92
C THR A 245 17.26 -4.01 -10.75
N ALA A 246 16.87 -4.32 -9.51
CA ALA A 246 15.85 -5.33 -9.24
C ALA A 246 14.49 -4.95 -9.83
N GLY A 247 14.16 -3.66 -9.82
CA GLY A 247 13.05 -3.13 -10.60
C GLY A 247 11.67 -3.53 -10.09
N ARG A 248 10.68 -3.46 -11.00
CA ARG A 248 9.24 -3.55 -10.69
C ARG A 248 8.44 -4.47 -11.61
N LEU A 249 9.14 -5.37 -12.29
CA LEU A 249 8.50 -6.39 -13.12
C LEU A 249 8.22 -7.60 -12.25
N LEU A 250 6.98 -8.10 -12.28
CA LEU A 250 6.59 -9.37 -11.69
C LEU A 250 6.04 -10.24 -12.82
N ASP A 251 6.72 -11.35 -13.10
CA ASP A 251 6.51 -12.20 -14.28
C ASP A 251 6.58 -11.39 -15.59
N GLY A 252 7.67 -10.62 -15.74
CA GLY A 252 7.98 -9.87 -16.97
C GLY A 252 7.09 -8.65 -17.29
N ARG A 253 6.11 -8.30 -16.45
CA ARG A 253 5.23 -7.14 -16.66
C ARG A 253 5.07 -6.26 -15.42
N THR A 254 4.63 -5.02 -15.61
CA THR A 254 4.23 -4.16 -14.50
C THR A 254 2.80 -4.47 -14.06
N HIS A 255 2.54 -4.29 -12.76
CA HIS A 255 1.22 -4.36 -12.17
C HIS A 255 1.01 -3.01 -11.47
N ASP A 256 0.35 -2.08 -12.16
CA ASP A 256 0.21 -0.66 -11.77
C ASP A 256 -1.26 -0.28 -11.51
N GLU A 257 -2.08 -1.25 -11.06
CA GLU A 257 -3.51 -1.06 -10.90
C GLU A 257 -3.83 -0.19 -9.68
N PHE A 258 -4.96 0.53 -9.75
CA PHE A 258 -5.47 1.37 -8.67
C PHE A 258 -6.99 1.28 -8.61
N PRO A 259 -7.61 1.60 -7.46
CA PRO A 259 -9.05 1.83 -7.39
C PRO A 259 -9.49 2.89 -8.39
N GLU A 260 -10.63 2.65 -9.03
CA GLU A 260 -11.34 3.67 -9.79
C GLU A 260 -11.82 4.78 -8.85
N ALA A 261 -11.89 6.01 -9.37
CA ALA A 261 -12.40 7.13 -8.62
C ALA A 261 -13.90 6.90 -8.32
N ARG A 262 -14.27 6.95 -7.04
CA ARG A 262 -15.65 6.87 -6.55
C ARG A 262 -16.31 8.23 -6.50
#